data_AF-Q382N9-F1
#
_entry.id   AF-Q382N9-F1
#
_cell.length_a   1.000
_cell.length_b   1.000
_cell.length_c   1.000
_cell.angle_alpha   90.00
_cell.angle_beta   90.00
_cell.angle_gamma   90.00
#
_symmetry.space_group_name_H-M   'P 1'
#
loop_
_entity.id
_entity.type
_entity.pdbx_description
1 polymer ?
#
loop_
_entity_poly.entity_id
_entity_poly.type
_entity_poly.pdbx_seq_one_letter_code
_entity_poly.pdbx_strand_id
1 'polypeptide(L)'
;MNSYSRLFSGDQTALKWVGWRRRVDKQLFFGSILVAAAVYAGVYYSEEAERSRRHASIAKDIERERWRALELGLEEPTDDGFADKYIGQTRT
;
A
#
# COMPACT_ATOMS: atom_id res chain seq x y z
N MET A 1 -15.07 -47.14 -22.59
CA MET A 1 -14.97 -46.96 -21.12
C MET A 1 -14.76 -45.48 -20.85
N ASN A 2 -15.72 -44.81 -20.20
CA ASN A 2 -15.75 -43.36 -19.99
C ASN A 2 -14.56 -42.88 -19.15
N SER A 3 -13.73 -41.99 -19.71
CA SER A 3 -12.57 -41.39 -19.03
C SER A 3 -12.95 -40.63 -17.75
N TYR A 4 -14.19 -40.16 -17.66
CA TYR A 4 -14.69 -39.39 -16.52
C TYR A 4 -14.88 -40.22 -15.25
N SER A 5 -15.25 -41.51 -15.33
CA SER A 5 -15.48 -42.31 -14.11
C SER A 5 -14.18 -42.57 -13.34
N ARG A 6 -13.06 -42.78 -14.04
CA ARG A 6 -11.74 -42.94 -13.42
C ARG A 6 -11.24 -41.69 -12.68
N LEU A 7 -11.69 -40.50 -13.09
CA LEU A 7 -11.29 -39.24 -12.46
C LEU A 7 -12.00 -39.01 -11.12
N PHE A 8 -13.22 -39.52 -10.96
CA PHE A 8 -14.03 -39.36 -9.75
C PHE A 8 -13.94 -40.54 -8.77
N SER A 9 -13.54 -41.72 -9.23
CA SER A 9 -13.36 -42.93 -8.40
C SER A 9 -11.93 -43.12 -7.88
N GLY A 10 -11.00 -42.22 -8.23
CA GLY A 10 -9.61 -42.26 -7.76
C GLY A 10 -9.43 -41.59 -6.40
N ASP A 11 -8.40 -42.02 -5.67
CA ASP A 11 -8.03 -41.48 -4.35
C ASP A 11 -7.92 -39.93 -4.39
N GLN A 12 -8.89 -39.26 -3.79
CA GLN A 12 -9.01 -37.80 -3.81
C GLN A 12 -7.84 -37.12 -3.10
N THR A 13 -7.16 -37.81 -2.19
CA THR A 13 -5.96 -37.28 -1.53
C THR A 13 -4.82 -37.15 -2.54
N ALA A 14 -4.59 -38.15 -3.40
CA ALA A 14 -3.61 -38.08 -4.47
C ALA A 14 -3.92 -36.96 -5.47
N LEU A 15 -5.19 -36.74 -5.81
CA LEU A 15 -5.62 -35.65 -6.71
C LEU A 15 -5.35 -34.25 -6.14
N LYS A 16 -5.44 -34.05 -4.81
CA LYS A 16 -5.07 -32.77 -4.17
C LYS A 16 -3.57 -32.45 -4.33
N TRP A 17 -2.71 -33.46 -4.29
CA TRP A 17 -1.27 -33.31 -4.56
C TRP A 17 -0.95 -33.18 -6.06
N VAL A 18 -1.80 -33.72 -6.95
CA VAL A 18 -1.61 -33.63 -8.40
C VAL A 18 -1.65 -32.17 -8.89
N GLY A 19 -2.47 -31.32 -8.28
CA GLY A 19 -2.46 -29.87 -8.57
C GLY A 19 -1.08 -29.25 -8.35
N TRP A 20 -0.41 -29.59 -7.24
CA TRP A 20 0.95 -29.08 -6.98
C TRP A 20 2.04 -29.74 -7.85
N ARG A 21 1.76 -30.86 -8.50
CA ARG A 21 2.70 -31.50 -9.43
C ARG A 21 2.68 -30.85 -10.81
N ARG A 22 1.57 -30.25 -11.22
CA ARG A 22 1.45 -29.57 -12.51
C ARG A 22 2.11 -28.19 -12.44
N ARG A 23 3.08 -27.95 -13.34
CA ARG A 23 3.80 -26.66 -13.42
C ARG A 23 2.84 -25.48 -13.66
N VAL A 24 1.77 -25.71 -14.43
CA VAL A 24 0.75 -24.69 -14.75
C VAL A 24 0.01 -24.21 -13.50
N ASP A 25 -0.45 -25.12 -12.65
CA ASP A 25 -1.22 -24.75 -11.44
C ASP A 25 -0.34 -23.98 -10.45
N LYS A 26 0.93 -24.35 -10.30
CA LYS A 26 1.93 -23.57 -9.54
C LYS A 26 2.11 -22.17 -10.12
N GLN A 27 2.23 -22.04 -11.44
CA GLN A 27 2.36 -20.74 -12.09
C GLN A 27 1.13 -19.87 -11.89
N LEU A 28 -0.08 -20.45 -11.94
CA LEU A 28 -1.32 -19.73 -11.66
C LEU A 28 -1.38 -19.26 -10.20
N PHE A 29 -0.98 -20.12 -9.25
CA PHE A 29 -0.94 -19.75 -7.83
C PHE A 29 0.06 -18.62 -7.54
N PHE A 30 1.29 -18.74 -8.01
CA PHE A 30 2.27 -17.66 -7.82
C PHE A 30 1.92 -16.41 -8.62
N GLY A 31 1.34 -16.58 -9.82
CA GLY A 31 0.85 -15.48 -10.64
C GLY A 31 -0.25 -14.68 -9.95
N SER A 32 -1.21 -15.34 -9.30
CA SER A 32 -2.29 -14.63 -8.59
C SER A 32 -1.77 -13.87 -7.36
N ILE A 33 -0.82 -14.45 -6.61
CA ILE A 33 -0.16 -13.76 -5.50
C ILE A 33 0.60 -12.53 -6.01
N LEU A 34 1.35 -12.66 -7.11
CA LEU A 34 2.10 -11.55 -7.69
C LEU A 34 1.17 -10.44 -8.19
N VAL A 35 0.04 -10.78 -8.82
CA VAL A 35 -0.97 -9.79 -9.24
C VAL A 35 -1.56 -9.07 -8.03
N ALA A 36 -1.92 -9.81 -6.97
CA ALA A 36 -2.44 -9.20 -5.74
C ALA A 36 -1.42 -8.25 -5.08
N ALA A 37 -0.15 -8.66 -5.02
CA ALA A 37 0.93 -7.82 -4.49
C ALA A 37 1.17 -6.57 -5.36
N ALA A 38 1.10 -6.70 -6.68
CA ALA A 38 1.25 -5.58 -7.61
C ALA A 38 0.10 -4.56 -7.48
N VAL A 39 -1.13 -5.03 -7.29
CA VAL A 39 -2.29 -4.16 -7.04
C VAL A 39 -2.11 -3.42 -5.71
N TYR A 40 -1.75 -4.13 -4.64
CA TYR A 40 -1.50 -3.52 -3.33
C TYR A 40 -0.39 -2.46 -3.40
N ALA A 41 0.74 -2.79 -4.03
CA ALA A 41 1.84 -1.84 -4.23
C ALA A 41 1.40 -0.64 -5.07
N GLY A 42 0.64 -0.85 -6.14
CA GLY A 42 0.12 0.22 -6.99
C GLY A 42 -0.78 1.20 -6.23
N VAL A 43 -1.70 0.70 -5.41
CA VAL A 43 -2.55 1.52 -4.54
C VAL A 43 -1.68 2.29 -3.54
N TYR A 44 -0.77 1.60 -2.83
CA TYR A 44 0.11 2.23 -1.86
C TYR A 44 0.96 3.36 -2.47
N TYR A 45 1.57 3.12 -3.65
CA TYR A 45 2.33 4.16 -4.35
C TYR A 45 1.45 5.33 -4.80
N SER A 46 0.21 5.07 -5.23
CA SER A 46 -0.71 6.15 -5.61
C SER A 46 -1.09 7.02 -4.41
N GLU A 47 -1.37 6.40 -3.25
CA GLU A 47 -1.68 7.13 -2.02
C GLU A 47 -0.47 7.91 -1.51
N GLU A 48 0.73 7.34 -1.57
CA GLU A 48 1.96 8.00 -1.12
C GLU A 48 2.35 9.16 -2.05
N ALA A 49 2.10 9.03 -3.36
CA ALA A 49 2.26 10.13 -4.32
C ALA A 49 1.25 11.26 -4.05
N GLU A 50 0.00 10.94 -3.75
CA GLU A 50 -0.99 11.95 -3.34
C GLU A 50 -0.59 12.64 -2.03
N ARG A 51 -0.16 11.87 -1.03
CA ARG A 51 0.33 12.39 0.25
C ARG A 51 1.51 13.32 0.03
N SER A 52 2.47 12.94 -0.81
CA SER A 52 3.62 13.76 -1.17
C SER A 52 3.21 15.06 -1.88
N ARG A 53 2.24 15.01 -2.79
CA ARG A 53 1.69 16.22 -3.44
C ARG A 53 1.02 17.16 -2.43
N ARG A 54 0.25 16.63 -1.49
CA ARG A 54 -0.40 17.41 -0.41
C ARG A 54 0.63 18.03 0.53
N HIS A 55 1.66 17.29 0.93
CA HIS A 55 2.75 17.85 1.73
C HIS A 55 3.56 18.90 0.98
N ALA A 56 3.80 18.72 -0.32
CA ALA A 56 4.49 19.71 -1.14
C ALA A 56 3.70 21.02 -1.28
N SER A 57 2.37 20.97 -1.36
CA SER A 57 1.55 22.20 -1.33
C SER A 57 1.61 22.89 0.04
N ILE A 58 1.48 22.13 1.13
CA ILE A 58 1.55 22.68 2.50
C ILE A 58 2.93 23.32 2.75
N ALA A 59 4.02 22.66 2.34
CA ALA A 59 5.37 23.19 2.50
C ALA A 59 5.57 24.51 1.77
N LYS A 60 5.05 24.63 0.52
CA LYS A 60 5.11 25.87 -0.24
C LYS A 60 4.27 26.99 0.37
N ASP A 61 3.11 26.67 0.94
CA ASP A 61 2.28 27.65 1.62
C ASP A 61 2.94 28.14 2.92
N ILE A 62 3.53 27.23 3.71
CA ILE A 62 4.35 27.59 4.90
C ILE A 62 5.52 28.49 4.50
N GLU A 63 6.22 28.16 3.41
CA GLU A 63 7.33 28.97 2.92
C GLU A 63 6.86 30.38 2.50
N ARG A 64 5.73 30.47 1.79
CA ARG A 64 5.11 31.75 1.42
C ARG A 64 4.72 32.58 2.65
N GLU A 65 4.18 31.95 3.68
CA GLU A 65 3.84 32.62 4.93
C GLU A 65 5.08 33.08 5.70
N ARG A 66 6.17 32.30 5.71
CA ARG A 66 7.46 32.71 6.27
C ARG A 66 8.00 33.96 5.58
N TRP A 67 7.97 34.03 4.25
CA TRP A 67 8.38 35.23 3.51
C TRP A 67 7.50 36.45 3.83
N ARG A 68 6.18 36.29 3.94
CA ARG A 68 5.28 37.37 4.36
C ARG A 68 5.54 37.86 5.78
N ALA A 69 5.86 36.95 6.71
CA ALA A 69 6.21 37.31 8.09
C ALA A 69 7.51 38.12 8.14
N LEU A 70 8.52 37.73 7.35
CA LEU A 70 9.79 38.47 7.21
C LEU A 70 9.57 39.87 6.62
N GLU A 71 8.72 40.02 5.60
CA GLU A 71 8.37 41.34 5.03
C GLU A 71 7.67 42.27 6.04
N LEU A 72 6.89 41.71 6.97
CA LEU A 72 6.18 42.45 8.01
C LEU A 72 7.03 42.73 9.26
N GLY A 73 8.29 42.30 9.28
CA GLY A 73 9.18 42.48 10.43
C GLY A 73 8.76 41.70 11.68
N LEU A 74 7.92 40.67 11.51
CA LEU A 74 7.56 39.75 12.58
C LEU A 74 8.69 38.75 12.74
N GLU A 75 9.18 38.58 13.98
CA GLU A 75 10.17 37.55 14.31
C GLU A 75 9.67 36.17 13.85
N GLU A 76 10.62 35.30 13.48
CA GLU A 76 10.33 33.96 12.98
C GLU A 76 9.38 33.24 13.95
N PRO A 77 8.24 32.71 13.48
CA PRO A 77 7.28 32.07 14.37
C PRO A 77 7.94 30.88 15.06
N THR A 78 8.19 31.01 16.36
CA THR A 78 8.67 29.92 17.21
C THR A 78 7.63 28.82 17.24
N ASP A 79 8.03 27.60 16.94
CA ASP A 79 7.18 26.41 17.06
C ASP A 79 6.61 26.32 18.49
N ASP A 80 5.29 26.43 18.61
CA ASP A 80 4.59 26.40 19.89
C ASP A 80 4.41 24.96 20.43
N GLY A 81 4.97 23.96 19.73
CA GLY A 81 4.86 22.55 20.08
C GLY A 81 3.44 22.01 19.90
N PHE A 82 2.58 22.72 19.16
CA PHE A 82 1.21 22.27 18.91
C PHE A 82 1.17 20.93 18.17
N ALA A 83 2.08 20.74 17.20
CA ALA A 83 2.20 19.48 16.45
C ALA A 83 2.50 18.30 17.39
N ASP A 84 3.43 18.47 18.32
CA ASP A 84 3.79 17.44 19.29
C ASP A 84 2.63 17.10 20.23
N LYS A 85 1.87 18.11 20.68
CA LYS A 85 0.67 17.88 21.51
C LYS A 85 -0.40 17.10 20.76
N TYR A 86 -0.63 17.38 19.48
CA TYR A 86 -1.63 16.68 18.68
C TYR A 86 -1.23 15.25 18.35
N ILE A 87 0.05 14.99 18.04
CA ILE A 87 0.58 13.65 17.78
C ILE A 87 0.51 12.78 19.04
N GLY A 88 0.71 13.38 20.22
CA GLY A 88 0.55 12.69 21.51
C GLY A 88 -0.88 12.23 21.80
N GLN A 89 -1.89 13.03 21.42
CA GLN A 89 -3.30 12.71 21.69
C GLN A 89 -3.87 11.59 20.81
N THR A 90 -3.34 11.38 19.60
CA THR A 90 -3.83 10.32 18.70
C THR A 90 -3.25 8.93 19.01
N ARG A 91 -2.35 8.82 19.99
CA ARG A 91 -1.66 7.56 20.37
C ARG A 91 -2.11 6.98 21.73
N THR A 92 -3.12 7.55 22.36
CA THR A 92 -3.81 7.01 23.56
C THR A 92 -5.24 6.68 23.23
#